data_AF-A0A969DWB4-F1
#
_entry.id   AF-A0A969DWB4-F1
#
_cell.length_a   1.000
_cell.length_b   1.000
_cell.length_c   1.000
_cell.angle_alpha   90.00
_cell.angle_beta   90.00
_cell.angle_gamma   90.00
#
_symmetry.space_group_name_H-M   'P 1'
#
loop_
_entity.id
_entity.type
_entity.pdbx_description
1 polymer ?
#
loop_
_entity_poly.entity_id
_entity_poly.type
_entity_poly.pdbx_seq_one_letter_code
_entity_poly.pdbx_strand_id
1 'polypeptide(L)'
;MHHQPYSYSKTLAEKDAWRIVNEQDRWDLLVINPGFVMGPSLSHRVDSTSIDFMRSLVNGKFAMGVPHLYFAVVDVRDVAQAHINAGIMQKSSGRHITVGGTFSILEMADILRPKFGDKYKLPKANLPNFMLFLVGPFMNFTWKFLKRNLGISYDFDNSYTQKDLGIAYIPVEKTLIDHVQQLQADELI
;
A
#
# COMPACT_ATOMS: atom_id res chain seq x y z
N MET A 1 15.70 9.26 -16.00
CA MET A 1 14.55 8.40 -15.62
C MET A 1 14.95 7.23 -14.69
N HIS A 2 16.07 7.28 -13.95
CA HIS A 2 16.61 6.10 -13.25
C HIS A 2 16.26 5.98 -11.75
N HIS A 3 15.50 6.92 -11.18
CA HIS A 3 15.12 6.89 -9.77
C HIS A 3 13.61 6.94 -9.64
N GLN A 4 13.01 5.91 -9.03
CA GLN A 4 11.56 5.77 -8.85
C GLN A 4 10.75 5.92 -10.17
N PRO A 5 11.09 5.15 -11.23
CA PRO A 5 10.46 5.28 -12.53
C PRO A 5 8.95 5.02 -12.50
N TYR A 6 8.49 4.11 -11.63
CA TYR A 6 7.06 3.83 -11.44
C TYR A 6 6.30 5.07 -10.96
N SER A 7 6.74 5.70 -9.86
CA SER A 7 6.08 6.89 -9.31
C SER A 7 6.08 8.04 -10.32
N TYR A 8 7.21 8.24 -11.02
CA TYR A 8 7.31 9.25 -12.07
C TYR A 8 6.31 8.99 -13.21
N SER A 9 6.22 7.75 -13.69
CA SER A 9 5.27 7.34 -14.73
C SER A 9 3.83 7.60 -14.31
N LYS A 10 3.46 7.26 -13.07
CA LYS A 10 2.11 7.50 -12.53
C LYS A 10 1.78 8.99 -12.43
N THR A 11 2.73 9.82 -12.00
CA THR A 11 2.54 11.29 -11.98
C THR A 11 2.35 11.87 -13.37
N LEU A 12 3.11 11.42 -14.37
CA LEU A 12 2.93 11.91 -15.75
C LEU A 12 1.60 11.44 -16.35
N ALA A 13 1.21 10.19 -16.11
CA ALA A 13 -0.06 9.65 -16.59
C ALA A 13 -1.26 10.45 -16.05
N GLU A 14 -1.25 10.81 -14.76
CA GLU A 14 -2.30 11.65 -14.19
C GLU A 14 -2.31 13.06 -14.81
N LYS A 15 -1.15 13.69 -14.99
CA LYS A 15 -1.05 15.01 -15.63
C LYS A 15 -1.60 14.99 -17.06
N ASP A 16 -1.31 13.94 -17.81
CA ASP A 16 -1.81 13.79 -19.17
C ASP A 16 -3.32 13.52 -19.19
N ALA A 17 -3.86 12.73 -18.25
CA ALA A 17 -5.30 12.55 -18.10
C ALA A 17 -6.02 13.90 -17.84
N TRP A 18 -5.46 14.75 -16.97
CA TRP A 18 -5.98 16.10 -16.74
C TRP A 18 -5.86 17.01 -17.97
N ARG A 19 -4.80 16.87 -18.77
CA ARG A 19 -4.70 17.61 -20.04
C ARG A 19 -5.81 17.19 -21.01
N ILE A 20 -6.01 15.88 -21.19
CA ILE A 20 -7.02 15.33 -22.11
C ILE A 20 -8.43 15.75 -21.69
N VAL A 21 -8.79 15.66 -20.39
CA VAL A 21 -10.13 16.04 -19.94
C VAL A 21 -10.40 17.54 -20.14
N ASN A 22 -9.39 18.40 -19.99
CA ASN A 22 -9.53 19.85 -20.17
C ASN A 22 -9.64 20.29 -21.64
N GLU A 23 -9.34 19.41 -22.60
CA GLU A 23 -9.43 19.66 -24.04
C GLU A 23 -10.80 19.25 -24.64
N GLN A 24 -11.75 18.84 -23.80
CA GLN A 24 -13.06 18.30 -24.21
C GLN A 24 -14.15 18.56 -23.14
N ASP A 25 -15.42 18.33 -23.49
CA ASP A 25 -16.61 18.59 -22.64
C ASP A 25 -17.59 17.40 -22.57
N ARG A 26 -17.16 16.20 -22.96
CA ARG A 26 -17.98 14.99 -23.11
C ARG A 26 -18.04 14.11 -21.88
N TRP A 27 -17.02 14.17 -21.01
CA TRP A 27 -16.91 13.38 -19.79
C TRP A 27 -16.07 14.11 -18.74
N ASP A 28 -16.34 13.82 -17.47
CA ASP A 28 -15.58 14.33 -16.33
C ASP A 28 -14.48 13.35 -15.91
N LEU A 29 -13.43 13.88 -15.27
CA LEU A 29 -12.36 13.09 -14.69
C LEU A 29 -12.37 13.19 -13.17
N LEU A 30 -12.26 12.03 -12.54
CA LEU A 30 -12.00 11.88 -11.12
C LEU A 30 -10.86 10.89 -10.93
N VAL A 31 -9.92 11.21 -10.04
CA VAL A 31 -8.71 10.40 -9.83
C VAL A 31 -8.68 9.83 -8.42
N ILE A 32 -8.67 8.51 -8.32
CA ILE A 32 -8.41 7.77 -7.08
C ILE A 32 -6.90 7.51 -6.97
N ASN A 33 -6.28 8.02 -5.92
CA ASN A 33 -4.86 7.88 -5.60
C ASN A 33 -4.70 7.02 -4.35
N PRO A 34 -4.72 5.69 -4.46
CA PRO A 34 -4.60 4.81 -3.31
C PRO A 34 -3.17 4.74 -2.79
N GLY A 35 -3.03 4.45 -1.51
CA GLY A 35 -1.77 4.02 -0.90
C GLY A 35 -1.38 2.60 -1.34
N PHE A 36 -0.59 1.93 -0.50
CA PHE A 36 -0.29 0.51 -0.61
C PHE A 36 -1.52 -0.33 -0.28
N VAL A 37 -2.16 -0.83 -1.34
CA VAL A 37 -3.40 -1.59 -1.24
C VAL A 37 -3.13 -2.96 -0.64
N MET A 38 -3.77 -3.25 0.48
CA MET A 38 -3.71 -4.52 1.20
C MET A 38 -5.11 -5.07 1.43
N GLY A 39 -5.26 -6.37 1.68
CA GLY A 39 -6.55 -6.98 1.98
C GLY A 39 -6.76 -8.28 1.21
N PRO A 40 -7.87 -8.98 1.48
CA PRO A 40 -8.16 -10.26 0.85
C PRO A 40 -8.39 -10.08 -0.67
N SER A 41 -7.63 -10.82 -1.48
CA SER A 41 -7.82 -10.85 -2.93
C SER A 41 -8.97 -11.79 -3.31
N LEU A 42 -9.79 -11.39 -4.29
CA LEU A 42 -10.75 -12.28 -4.94
C LEU A 42 -10.12 -13.13 -6.05
N SER A 43 -8.86 -12.83 -6.40
CA SER A 43 -8.11 -13.53 -7.42
C SER A 43 -7.07 -14.43 -6.78
N HIS A 44 -6.95 -15.66 -7.30
CA HIS A 44 -5.85 -16.58 -6.98
C HIS A 44 -4.52 -16.22 -7.65
N ARG A 45 -4.44 -15.04 -8.29
CA ARG A 45 -3.17 -14.53 -8.83
C ARG A 45 -2.19 -14.27 -7.71
N VAL A 46 -1.04 -14.91 -7.79
CA VAL A 46 0.04 -14.78 -6.79
C VAL A 46 1.08 -13.72 -7.16
N ASP A 47 1.02 -13.17 -8.37
CA ASP A 47 2.01 -12.24 -8.94
C ASP A 47 1.76 -10.77 -8.58
N SER A 48 0.98 -10.51 -7.51
CA SER A 48 0.73 -9.16 -7.03
C SER A 48 1.70 -8.77 -5.91
N THR A 49 2.18 -7.52 -5.96
CA THR A 49 3.11 -6.97 -4.95
C THR A 49 2.57 -7.10 -3.52
N SER A 50 1.26 -6.93 -3.33
CA SER A 50 0.61 -7.01 -2.01
C SER A 50 0.60 -8.43 -1.44
N ILE A 51 0.36 -9.44 -2.29
CA ILE A 51 0.43 -10.85 -1.92
C ILE A 51 1.88 -11.23 -1.61
N ASP A 52 2.82 -10.88 -2.49
CA ASP A 52 4.24 -11.15 -2.28
C ASP A 52 4.78 -10.52 -0.99
N PHE A 53 4.34 -9.29 -0.68
CA PHE A 53 4.66 -8.62 0.56
C PHE A 53 4.11 -9.39 1.77
N MET A 54 2.82 -9.72 1.78
CA MET A 54 2.20 -10.42 2.90
C MET A 54 2.80 -11.81 3.12
N ARG A 55 3.04 -12.57 2.04
CA ARG A 55 3.73 -13.86 2.10
C ARG A 55 5.14 -13.71 2.68
N SER A 56 5.91 -12.74 2.19
CA SER A 56 7.26 -12.44 2.71
C SER A 56 7.24 -12.05 4.20
N LEU A 57 6.17 -11.40 4.66
CA LEU A 57 6.02 -10.99 6.06
C LEU A 57 5.82 -12.17 6.99
N VAL A 58 5.06 -13.19 6.57
CA VAL A 58 4.66 -14.33 7.42
C VAL A 58 5.55 -15.58 7.24
N ASN A 59 6.20 -15.75 6.09
CA ASN A 59 6.97 -16.98 5.77
C ASN A 59 8.40 -17.02 6.36
N GLY A 60 8.78 -16.03 7.18
CA GLY A 60 10.09 -15.96 7.81
C GLY A 60 11.22 -15.39 6.93
N LYS A 61 10.94 -14.93 5.71
CA LYS A 61 11.93 -14.22 4.87
C LYS A 61 12.56 -13.02 5.59
N PHE A 62 11.81 -12.38 6.48
CA PHE A 62 12.27 -11.26 7.29
C PHE A 62 12.64 -11.63 8.73
N ALA A 63 12.97 -12.89 9.01
CA ALA A 63 13.32 -13.33 10.37
C ALA A 63 14.50 -12.55 10.99
N MET A 64 15.45 -12.10 10.17
CA MET A 64 16.60 -11.30 10.61
C MET A 64 16.28 -9.81 10.81
N GLY A 65 15.06 -9.39 10.42
CA GLY A 65 14.58 -8.02 10.53
C GLY A 65 14.12 -7.43 9.20
N VAL A 66 13.51 -6.25 9.29
CA VAL A 66 12.94 -5.51 8.16
C VAL A 66 13.59 -4.13 8.02
N PRO A 67 13.63 -3.54 6.82
CA PRO A 67 14.01 -2.14 6.71
C PRO A 67 12.97 -1.27 7.42
N HIS A 68 13.44 -0.23 8.13
CA HIS A 68 12.56 0.73 8.81
C HIS A 68 11.91 1.67 7.78
N LEU A 69 10.92 1.14 7.06
CA LEU A 69 10.17 1.84 6.02
C LEU A 69 8.71 1.93 6.42
N TYR A 70 8.09 3.06 6.10
CA TYR A 70 6.68 3.35 6.30
C TYR A 70 5.92 3.27 4.98
N PHE A 71 4.68 2.78 5.05
CA PHE A 71 3.75 2.66 3.93
C PHE A 71 2.42 3.25 4.34
N ALA A 72 1.86 4.14 3.52
CA ALA A 72 0.43 4.44 3.58
C ALA A 72 -0.33 3.20 3.12
N VAL A 73 -1.16 2.62 3.98
CA VAL A 73 -1.91 1.40 3.74
C VAL A 73 -3.38 1.74 3.52
N VAL A 74 -4.04 0.98 2.65
CA VAL A 74 -5.49 1.05 2.45
C VAL A 74 -6.06 -0.33 2.15
N ASP A 75 -7.29 -0.58 2.60
CA ASP A 75 -7.99 -1.83 2.30
C ASP A 75 -8.43 -1.86 0.81
N VAL A 76 -8.25 -2.99 0.15
CA VAL A 76 -8.69 -3.21 -1.24
C VAL A 76 -10.20 -2.98 -1.41
N ARG A 77 -11.00 -3.27 -0.38
CA ARG A 77 -12.45 -3.05 -0.39
C ARG A 77 -12.79 -1.55 -0.32
N ASP A 78 -12.01 -0.76 0.42
CA ASP A 78 -12.19 0.69 0.47
C ASP A 78 -11.84 1.34 -0.88
N VAL A 79 -10.77 0.86 -1.54
CA VAL A 79 -10.41 1.31 -2.89
C VAL A 79 -11.48 0.94 -3.91
N ALA A 80 -12.01 -0.28 -3.85
CA ALA A 80 -13.12 -0.71 -4.71
C ALA A 80 -14.36 0.17 -4.49
N GLN A 81 -14.73 0.44 -3.23
CA GLN A 81 -15.85 1.31 -2.90
C GLN A 81 -15.62 2.74 -3.38
N ALA A 82 -14.40 3.28 -3.27
CA ALA A 82 -14.04 4.59 -3.80
C ALA A 82 -14.24 4.67 -5.32
N HIS A 83 -13.84 3.64 -6.07
CA HIS A 83 -14.09 3.59 -7.51
C HIS A 83 -15.58 3.50 -7.86
N ILE A 84 -16.36 2.69 -7.13
CA ILE A 84 -17.81 2.59 -7.32
C ILE A 84 -18.47 3.95 -7.06
N ASN A 85 -18.14 4.58 -5.93
CA ASN A 85 -18.72 5.86 -5.54
C ASN A 85 -18.34 6.96 -6.52
N ALA A 86 -17.09 7.00 -6.99
CA ALA A 86 -16.65 7.94 -8.01
C ALA A 86 -17.43 7.82 -9.33
N GLY A 87 -17.88 6.63 -9.71
CA GLY A 87 -18.68 6.42 -10.91
C GLY A 87 -20.18 6.76 -10.76
N ILE A 88 -20.69 6.85 -9.52
CA ILE A 88 -22.13 7.02 -9.24
C ILE A 88 -22.44 8.41 -8.67
N MET A 89 -21.54 8.99 -7.89
CA MET A 89 -21.73 10.28 -7.23
C MET A 89 -21.46 11.43 -8.21
N GLN A 90 -22.52 11.92 -8.85
CA GLN A 90 -22.45 12.97 -9.89
C GLN A 90 -21.82 14.31 -9.44
N LYS A 91 -21.69 14.55 -8.13
CA LYS A 91 -21.11 15.79 -7.59
C LYS A 91 -19.63 15.65 -7.21
N SER A 92 -19.10 14.44 -7.20
CA SER A 92 -17.71 14.17 -6.82
C SER A 92 -16.77 14.60 -7.94
N SER A 93 -15.61 15.14 -7.60
CA SER A 93 -14.66 15.64 -8.61
C SER A 93 -13.22 15.69 -8.10
N GLY A 94 -12.27 15.86 -9.01
CA GLY A 94 -10.88 16.12 -8.62
C GLY A 94 -10.10 14.86 -8.23
N ARG A 95 -9.29 14.98 -7.17
CA ARG A 95 -8.28 13.99 -6.78
C ARG A 95 -8.53 13.51 -5.36
N HIS A 96 -8.61 12.20 -5.16
CA HIS A 96 -8.94 11.57 -3.88
C HIS A 96 -7.77 10.73 -3.40
N ILE A 97 -7.16 11.12 -2.29
CA ILE A 97 -6.14 10.31 -1.63
C ILE A 97 -6.85 9.24 -0.81
N THR A 98 -6.62 7.98 -1.16
CA THR A 98 -7.33 6.84 -0.55
C THR A 98 -6.34 6.06 0.32
N VAL A 99 -6.23 6.49 1.57
CA VAL A 99 -5.27 5.98 2.57
C VAL A 99 -6.00 5.82 3.90
N GLY A 100 -5.92 4.63 4.51
CA GLY A 100 -6.50 4.33 5.82
C GLY A 100 -5.56 4.66 7.00
N GLY A 101 -4.25 4.69 6.75
CA GLY A 101 -3.23 5.13 7.72
C GLY A 101 -1.82 4.79 7.24
N THR A 102 -0.79 5.28 7.95
CA THR A 102 0.61 4.98 7.63
C THR A 102 1.22 4.07 8.70
N PHE A 103 1.86 2.99 8.27
CA PHE A 103 2.43 1.97 9.14
C PHE A 103 3.80 1.52 8.65
N SER A 104 4.72 1.28 9.57
CA SER A 104 5.96 0.61 9.28
C SER A 104 5.75 -0.89 9.07
N ILE A 105 6.72 -1.54 8.43
CA ILE A 105 6.69 -3.01 8.25
C ILE A 105 6.62 -3.72 9.61
N LEU A 106 7.33 -3.20 10.62
CA LEU A 106 7.34 -3.79 11.96
C LEU A 106 5.99 -3.60 12.67
N GLU A 107 5.36 -2.43 12.59
CA GLU A 107 4.02 -2.20 13.13
C GLU A 107 2.98 -3.14 12.50
N MET A 108 3.03 -3.34 11.16
CA MET A 108 2.16 -4.31 10.49
C MET A 108 2.38 -5.75 10.98
N ALA A 109 3.64 -6.14 11.25
CA ALA A 109 3.95 -7.43 11.83
C ALA A 109 3.46 -7.57 13.27
N ASP A 110 3.57 -6.51 14.08
CA ASP A 110 3.10 -6.49 15.47
C ASP A 110 1.58 -6.56 15.57
N ILE A 111 0.84 -5.96 14.62
CA ILE A 111 -0.62 -6.11 14.49
C ILE A 111 -1.01 -7.57 14.24
N LEU A 112 -0.24 -8.30 13.42
CA LEU A 112 -0.51 -9.71 13.11
C LEU A 112 -0.08 -10.67 14.22
N ARG A 113 0.89 -10.26 15.05
CA ARG A 113 1.56 -11.12 16.04
C ARG A 113 0.60 -11.78 17.04
N PRO A 114 -0.39 -11.09 17.64
CA PRO A 114 -1.32 -11.70 18.59
C PRO A 114 -2.09 -12.90 18.03
N LYS A 115 -2.41 -12.88 16.73
CA LYS A 115 -3.23 -13.93 16.09
C LYS A 115 -2.40 -14.98 15.36
N PHE A 116 -1.23 -14.62 14.86
CA PHE A 116 -0.46 -15.44 13.93
C PHE A 116 0.96 -15.76 14.38
N GLY A 117 1.43 -15.18 15.49
CA GLY A 117 2.81 -15.29 15.96
C GLY A 117 3.26 -16.70 16.35
N ASP A 118 2.33 -17.58 16.72
CA ASP A 118 2.65 -18.98 17.06
C ASP A 118 2.86 -19.84 15.81
N LYS A 119 2.15 -19.52 14.71
CA LYS A 119 2.20 -20.28 13.45
C LYS A 119 3.26 -19.73 12.49
N TYR A 120 3.44 -18.41 12.46
CA TYR A 120 4.25 -17.72 11.45
C TYR A 120 5.42 -16.96 12.04
N LYS A 121 6.52 -16.91 11.30
CA LYS A 121 7.76 -16.23 11.71
C LYS A 121 7.74 -14.76 11.32
N LEU A 122 6.95 -13.98 12.04
CA LEU A 122 6.86 -12.53 11.86
C LEU A 122 8.15 -11.82 12.32
N PRO A 123 8.64 -10.80 11.59
CA PRO A 123 9.83 -10.05 11.98
C PRO A 123 9.65 -9.39 13.35
N LYS A 124 10.71 -9.28 14.14
CA LYS A 124 10.67 -8.74 15.52
C LYS A 124 11.42 -7.42 15.70
N ALA A 125 12.19 -7.01 14.70
CA ALA A 125 13.03 -5.82 14.79
C ALA A 125 13.30 -5.22 13.40
N ASN A 126 13.67 -3.94 13.40
CA ASN A 126 14.26 -3.30 12.24
C ASN A 126 15.73 -3.73 12.09
N LEU A 127 16.18 -3.90 10.85
CA LEU A 127 17.60 -4.07 10.55
C LEU A 127 18.34 -2.76 10.85
N PRO A 128 19.53 -2.81 11.47
CA PRO A 128 20.37 -1.63 11.62
C PRO A 128 20.65 -0.98 10.27
N ASN A 129 20.54 0.34 10.19
CA ASN A 129 20.68 1.07 8.92
C ASN A 129 21.97 0.70 8.18
N PHE A 130 23.12 0.61 8.86
CA PHE A 130 24.39 0.27 8.22
C PHE A 130 24.36 -1.07 7.46
N MET A 131 23.61 -2.06 7.96
CA MET A 131 23.44 -3.35 7.26
C MET A 131 22.62 -3.15 5.99
N LEU A 132 21.53 -2.38 6.04
CA LEU A 132 20.71 -2.06 4.86
C LEU A 132 21.49 -1.28 3.81
N PHE A 133 22.38 -0.40 4.24
CA PHE A 133 23.35 0.24 3.36
C PHE A 133 24.21 -0.85 2.69
N LEU A 134 24.84 -1.75 3.44
CA LEU A 134 25.69 -2.82 2.87
C LEU A 134 24.97 -3.79 1.93
N VAL A 135 23.78 -4.29 2.29
CA VAL A 135 23.06 -5.33 1.52
C VAL A 135 21.99 -4.80 0.56
N GLY A 136 21.64 -3.52 0.68
CA GLY A 136 20.53 -2.90 -0.03
C GLY A 136 20.53 -3.09 -1.55
N PRO A 137 21.67 -2.91 -2.26
CA PRO A 137 21.74 -3.16 -3.69
C PRO A 137 21.38 -4.60 -4.11
N PHE A 138 21.70 -5.60 -3.30
CA PHE A 138 21.32 -6.99 -3.54
C PHE A 138 19.82 -7.25 -3.30
N MET A 139 19.15 -6.34 -2.58
CA MET A 139 17.71 -6.34 -2.33
C MET A 139 16.97 -5.38 -3.28
N ASN A 140 17.59 -4.95 -4.37
CA ASN A 140 17.08 -3.97 -5.34
C ASN A 140 16.81 -2.57 -4.76
N PHE A 141 17.38 -2.22 -3.60
CA PHE A 141 17.35 -0.87 -3.09
C PHE A 141 18.53 -0.05 -3.60
N THR A 142 18.25 1.15 -4.11
CA THR A 142 19.32 2.12 -4.41
C THR A 142 19.74 2.85 -3.14
N TRP A 143 21.02 3.18 -3.03
CA TRP A 143 21.56 4.01 -1.94
C TRP A 143 20.80 5.33 -1.76
N LYS A 144 20.40 5.94 -2.88
CA LYS A 144 19.62 7.19 -2.90
C LYS A 144 18.23 6.99 -2.31
N PHE A 145 17.60 5.84 -2.55
CA PHE A 145 16.33 5.48 -1.93
C PHE A 145 16.48 5.29 -0.43
N LEU A 146 17.46 4.49 0.01
CA LEU A 146 17.68 4.22 1.44
C LEU A 146 17.91 5.51 2.24
N LYS A 147 18.79 6.41 1.77
CA LYS A 147 19.07 7.70 2.44
C LYS A 147 17.84 8.60 2.58
N ARG A 148 16.82 8.43 1.74
CA ARG A 148 15.67 9.34 1.65
C ARG A 148 14.37 8.77 2.19
N ASN A 149 14.35 7.51 2.61
CA ASN A 149 13.12 6.85 3.04
C ASN A 149 13.26 6.09 4.36
N LEU A 150 14.48 5.66 4.75
CA LEU A 150 14.66 4.94 6.01
C LEU A 150 14.33 5.83 7.22
N GLY A 151 13.42 5.34 8.06
CA GLY A 151 12.97 6.00 9.29
C GLY A 151 12.06 7.21 9.07
N ILE A 152 11.66 7.49 7.82
CA ILE A 152 10.82 8.66 7.51
C ILE A 152 9.36 8.22 7.39
N SER A 153 8.56 8.58 8.39
CA SER A 153 7.10 8.48 8.34
C SER A 153 6.49 9.69 7.63
N TYR A 154 5.26 9.54 7.16
CA TYR A 154 4.50 10.57 6.46
C TYR A 154 3.01 10.31 6.59
N ASP A 155 2.23 11.37 6.77
CA ASP A 155 0.79 11.29 6.92
C ASP A 155 0.08 11.81 5.67
N PHE A 156 -1.14 11.31 5.46
CA PHE A 156 -2.03 11.77 4.40
C PHE A 156 -3.31 12.31 4.98
N ASP A 157 -3.75 13.44 4.45
CA ASP A 157 -5.11 13.91 4.67
C ASP A 157 -6.07 13.15 3.75
N ASN A 158 -6.84 12.25 4.34
CA ASN A 158 -7.87 11.48 3.64
C ASN A 158 -9.28 12.09 3.83
N SER A 159 -9.40 13.26 4.47
CA SER A 159 -10.70 13.86 4.82
C SER A 159 -11.54 14.21 3.59
N TYR A 160 -10.88 14.56 2.48
CA TYR A 160 -11.59 14.84 1.23
C TYR A 160 -12.26 13.57 0.68
N THR A 161 -11.56 12.44 0.66
CA THR A 161 -12.12 11.14 0.22
C THR A 161 -13.27 10.68 1.10
N GLN A 162 -13.20 10.92 2.42
CA GLN A 162 -14.31 10.62 3.33
C GLN A 162 -15.54 11.50 3.05
N LYS A 163 -15.34 12.80 2.83
CA LYS A 163 -16.44 13.77 2.60
C LYS A 163 -17.07 13.63 1.23
N ASP A 164 -16.24 13.52 0.19
CA ASP A 164 -16.67 13.59 -1.20
C ASP A 164 -17.12 12.25 -1.76
N LEU A 165 -16.51 11.14 -1.32
CA LEU A 165 -16.84 9.77 -1.74
C LEU A 165 -17.48 8.94 -0.63
N GLY A 166 -17.70 9.48 0.57
CA GLY A 166 -18.38 8.76 1.65
C GLY A 166 -17.61 7.55 2.17
N ILE A 167 -16.28 7.50 2.00
CA ILE A 167 -15.47 6.33 2.36
C ILE A 167 -15.26 6.28 3.87
N ALA A 168 -15.70 5.19 4.48
CA ALA A 168 -15.37 4.83 5.86
C ALA A 168 -14.31 3.74 5.83
N TYR A 169 -13.07 4.08 6.20
CA TYR A 169 -11.94 3.17 6.09
C TYR A 169 -12.03 2.01 7.06
N ILE A 170 -11.78 0.81 6.55
CA ILE A 170 -11.64 -0.40 7.36
C ILE A 170 -10.35 -0.28 8.20
N PRO A 171 -10.39 -0.60 9.51
CA PRO A 171 -9.19 -0.60 10.34
C PRO A 171 -8.11 -1.54 9.77
N VAL A 172 -6.86 -1.07 9.73
CA VAL A 172 -5.75 -1.81 9.13
C VAL A 172 -5.56 -3.21 9.74
N GLU A 173 -5.86 -3.37 11.03
CA GLU A 173 -5.82 -4.67 11.70
C GLU A 173 -6.72 -5.69 11.01
N LYS A 174 -7.97 -5.30 10.73
CA LYS A 174 -8.92 -6.15 10.02
C LYS A 174 -8.43 -6.43 8.59
N THR A 175 -7.89 -5.43 7.91
CA THR A 175 -7.33 -5.58 6.55
C THR A 175 -6.21 -6.63 6.51
N LEU A 176 -5.23 -6.53 7.41
CA LEU A 176 -4.08 -7.43 7.45
C LEU A 176 -4.49 -8.84 7.88
N ILE A 177 -5.37 -8.96 8.88
CA ILE A 177 -5.88 -10.26 9.35
C ILE A 177 -6.64 -10.97 8.23
N ASP A 178 -7.59 -10.28 7.58
CA ASP A 178 -8.39 -10.86 6.49
C ASP A 178 -7.49 -11.29 5.32
N HIS A 179 -6.43 -10.53 5.03
CA HIS A 179 -5.46 -10.87 3.98
C HIS A 179 -4.70 -12.16 4.31
N VAL A 180 -4.16 -12.31 5.53
CA VAL A 180 -3.50 -13.55 5.95
C VAL A 180 -4.47 -14.74 5.91
N GLN A 181 -5.70 -14.56 6.36
CA GLN A 181 -6.71 -15.63 6.33
C GLN A 181 -7.08 -16.04 4.91
N GLN A 182 -7.17 -15.08 3.97
CA GLN A 182 -7.38 -15.40 2.56
C GLN A 182 -6.20 -16.20 1.99
N LEU A 183 -4.95 -15.82 2.29
CA LEU A 183 -3.79 -16.59 1.84
C LEU A 183 -3.77 -18.02 2.42
N GLN A 184 -4.25 -18.22 3.65
CA GLN A 184 -4.40 -19.56 4.23
C GLN A 184 -5.48 -20.38 3.52
N ALA A 185 -6.64 -19.77 3.24
CA ALA A 185 -7.74 -20.42 2.54
C ALA A 185 -7.35 -20.84 1.11
N ASP A 186 -6.50 -20.05 0.47
CA ASP A 186 -5.99 -20.29 -0.89
C ASP A 186 -4.72 -21.17 -0.92
N GLU A 187 -4.29 -21.71 0.23
CA GLU A 187 -3.09 -22.56 0.36
C GLU A 187 -1.78 -21.90 -0.12
N LEU A 188 -1.68 -20.57 0.01
CA LEU A 188 -0.52 -19.79 -0.41
C LEU A 188 0.53 -19.61 0.71
N ILE A 189 0.16 -19.91 1.95
CA ILE A 189 0.96 -19.87 3.20
C ILE A 189 0.49 -20.88 4.25
#